data_AF-A0A2P4P297-F1
#
_entry.id   AF-A0A2P4P297-F1
#
_cell.length_a   1.000
_cell.length_b   1.000
_cell.length_c   1.000
_cell.angle_alpha   90.00
_cell.angle_beta   90.00
_cell.angle_gamma   90.00
#
_symmetry.space_group_name_H-M   'P 1'
#
loop_
_entity.id
_entity.type
_entity.pdbx_description
1 polymer ?
#
loop_
_entity_poly.entity_id
_entity_poly.type
_entity_poly.pdbx_seq_one_letter_code
_entity_poly.pdbx_strand_id
1 'polypeptide(L)'
;MTQSELSEFLDAPALFHPKAEKDKTEGVPEGPGQVIRYSGEKYLSGIPTRDNIVAENDEGLTAILEDALFNCQEIPFMATDNEGSSQKINGKYCYVLRLYGSLINGQKAIVILLGIQVFFDVLVPDGETPDECEMKIRDILSGEVDTQKIEHIKAFPFRGYHTEKKTYLRIYMSGTGKRKTAIMAVQDNNYETASDDLYSFHRKVARENGIQLSGWSMLGNYMYKKRIDPLCPHTFYLSKKYFQPIKDLTTITDRFPISALKRDRTVILTWDIETQSQELGEFAEVLNLKQNVFMIYMTLHWKDDPKPLKQICLVDIETEPDPRWTTIVCGNQENLLKAFALCWRAFAPDIQVGFNDSDYDWRFIMERAYHLNILEWIWERMTGKFETKEEIIKWKYRGKIGAKSENTFKKKEKKKNSEDRDSENTLHILENGEEDTEVKEFLGGPIKIKISAEDNFFSSFLKLPGCVPIDVRVCLKKRYPRSEVEKEGSLKFFLQKCGLDAKVDMPYNKICTVLPGAFGKAKSNK
;
A
#
# COMPACT_ATOMS: atom_id res chain seq x y z
N MET A 1 23.30 -24.91 -20.37
CA MET A 1 23.32 -23.68 -19.56
C MET A 1 23.92 -24.03 -18.21
N THR A 2 25.17 -23.64 -18.02
CA THR A 2 25.95 -23.91 -16.81
C THR A 2 25.62 -22.88 -15.73
N GLN A 3 25.78 -23.29 -14.48
CA GLN A 3 25.52 -22.56 -13.23
C GLN A 3 26.34 -21.25 -13.06
N SER A 4 27.07 -20.80 -14.09
CA SER A 4 27.90 -19.60 -14.10
C SER A 4 27.29 -18.40 -14.84
N GLU A 5 26.14 -18.54 -15.50
CA GLU A 5 25.45 -17.41 -16.16
C GLU A 5 24.44 -16.69 -15.24
N LEU A 6 24.22 -17.22 -14.03
CA LEU A 6 23.32 -16.63 -13.01
C LEU A 6 24.04 -15.68 -12.03
N SER A 7 25.37 -15.66 -11.98
CA SER A 7 26.14 -14.76 -11.10
C SER A 7 26.31 -13.35 -11.67
N GLU A 8 26.18 -13.14 -12.98
CA GLU A 8 26.31 -11.80 -13.59
C GLU A 8 25.12 -10.87 -13.34
N PHE A 9 23.98 -11.39 -12.85
CA PHE A 9 22.81 -10.58 -12.49
C PHE A 9 22.73 -10.19 -11.00
N LEU A 10 23.61 -10.72 -10.14
CA LEU A 10 23.61 -10.45 -8.70
C LEU A 10 24.70 -9.44 -8.27
N ASP A 11 25.68 -9.17 -9.13
CA ASP A 11 26.77 -8.21 -8.89
C ASP A 11 26.64 -6.91 -9.71
N ALA A 12 25.41 -6.49 -10.01
CA ALA A 12 25.18 -5.14 -10.52
C ALA A 12 25.53 -4.12 -9.40
N PRO A 13 26.49 -3.21 -9.60
CA PRO A 13 26.77 -2.17 -8.61
C PRO A 13 25.50 -1.37 -8.37
N ALA A 14 25.22 -1.08 -7.09
CA ALA A 14 24.03 -0.38 -6.64
C ALA A 14 23.72 0.83 -7.54
N LEU A 15 22.63 0.76 -8.29
CA LEU A 15 22.14 1.81 -9.20
C LEU A 15 21.60 3.05 -8.46
N PHE A 16 21.98 3.21 -7.19
CA PHE A 16 21.64 4.35 -6.35
C PHE A 16 22.83 4.66 -5.44
N HIS A 17 23.79 5.41 -5.97
CA HIS A 17 24.58 6.34 -5.17
C HIS A 17 23.78 7.63 -5.09
N PRO A 18 23.07 7.94 -4.00
CA PRO A 18 22.68 9.31 -3.77
C PRO A 18 23.99 10.08 -3.62
N LYS A 19 24.44 10.73 -4.70
CA LYS A 19 25.18 11.97 -4.50
C LYS A 19 24.17 12.84 -3.78
N ALA A 20 24.36 13.01 -2.48
CA ALA A 20 23.83 14.18 -1.81
C ALA A 20 24.31 15.36 -2.68
N GLU A 21 23.42 15.89 -3.52
CA GLU A 21 23.52 17.29 -3.82
C GLU A 21 23.49 17.92 -2.43
N LYS A 22 24.67 18.39 -2.00
CA LYS A 22 24.76 19.26 -0.85
C LYS A 22 23.63 20.25 -1.06
N ASP A 23 22.73 20.37 -0.10
CA ASP A 23 21.92 21.55 0.03
C ASP A 23 22.91 22.71 -0.08
N LYS A 24 23.03 23.27 -1.29
CA LYS A 24 23.16 24.71 -1.38
C LYS A 24 21.92 25.12 -0.63
N THR A 25 22.14 25.75 0.51
CA THR A 25 21.17 26.54 1.24
C THR A 25 20.57 27.56 0.26
N GLU A 26 19.70 27.08 -0.65
CA GLU A 26 18.72 27.90 -1.33
C GLU A 26 17.88 28.47 -0.18
N GLY A 27 17.88 29.79 -0.10
CA GLY A 27 17.46 30.55 1.07
C GLY A 27 16.10 30.08 1.60
N VAL A 28 15.98 30.08 2.93
CA VAL A 28 14.68 29.97 3.60
C VAL A 28 13.70 30.90 2.87
N PRO A 29 12.52 30.41 2.44
CA PRO A 29 11.56 31.23 1.72
C PRO A 29 11.30 32.53 2.50
N GLU A 30 11.56 33.68 1.89
CA GLU A 30 11.30 34.97 2.52
C GLU A 30 9.79 35.24 2.55
N GLY A 31 9.18 35.19 3.73
CA GLY A 31 7.75 35.48 3.94
C GLY A 31 7.21 34.94 5.26
N PRO A 32 6.03 35.36 5.73
CA PRO A 32 5.38 34.74 6.88
C PRO A 32 4.92 33.32 6.51
N GLY A 33 5.18 32.33 7.38
CA GLY A 33 4.67 30.97 7.18
C GLY A 33 3.14 30.93 7.20
N GLN A 34 2.57 29.96 6.46
CA GLN A 34 1.14 29.83 6.33
C GLN A 34 0.55 29.14 7.56
N VAL A 35 -0.41 29.79 8.23
CA VAL A 35 -1.16 29.19 9.35
C VAL A 35 -2.62 29.01 8.96
N ILE A 36 -3.13 27.79 9.13
CA ILE A 36 -4.53 27.42 8.97
C ILE A 36 -5.06 26.98 10.33
N ARG A 37 -6.25 27.44 10.71
CA ARG A 37 -6.94 26.94 11.91
C ARG A 37 -8.02 25.98 11.49
N TYR A 38 -8.05 24.78 12.08
CA TYR A 38 -9.04 23.76 11.81
C TYR A 38 -9.79 23.40 13.10
N SER A 39 -11.11 23.51 13.07
CA SER A 39 -11.97 23.36 14.26
C SER A 39 -12.99 22.22 14.12
N GLY A 40 -12.72 21.24 13.23
CA GLY A 40 -13.54 20.03 13.09
C GLY A 40 -14.55 20.08 11.95
N GLU A 41 -14.39 21.01 11.01
CA GLU A 41 -15.23 21.14 9.83
C GLU A 41 -15.13 19.92 8.89
N LYS A 42 -16.11 19.76 8.00
CA LYS A 42 -16.12 18.66 7.01
C LYS A 42 -15.04 18.77 5.93
N TYR A 43 -14.45 19.96 5.77
CA TYR A 43 -13.48 20.29 4.74
C TYR A 43 -12.37 21.13 5.35
N LEU A 44 -11.17 21.03 4.79
CA LEU A 44 -10.00 21.81 5.17
C LEU A 44 -9.68 22.75 4.01
N SER A 45 -9.85 24.06 4.24
CA SER A 45 -9.56 25.09 3.24
C SER A 45 -8.11 25.57 3.36
N GLY A 46 -7.54 26.06 2.26
CA GLY A 46 -6.18 26.63 2.25
C GLY A 46 -5.05 25.61 2.05
N ILE A 47 -5.36 24.32 1.88
CA ILE A 47 -4.39 23.30 1.46
C ILE A 47 -4.53 23.01 -0.05
N PRO A 48 -3.42 22.80 -0.78
CA PRO A 48 -3.49 22.44 -2.20
C PRO A 48 -3.96 20.99 -2.36
N THR A 49 -4.76 20.74 -3.39
CA THR A 49 -5.06 19.38 -3.84
C THR A 49 -3.97 18.85 -4.77
N ARG A 50 -3.96 17.54 -5.05
CA ARG A 50 -3.09 16.94 -6.07
C ARG A 50 -3.24 17.62 -7.43
N ASP A 51 -4.47 17.99 -7.82
CA ASP A 51 -4.72 18.71 -9.07
C ASP A 51 -4.04 20.10 -9.06
N ASN A 52 -4.02 20.80 -7.91
CA ASN A 52 -3.30 22.07 -7.78
C ASN A 52 -1.79 21.87 -7.87
N ILE A 53 -1.24 20.85 -7.19
CA ILE A 53 0.18 20.51 -7.24
C ILE A 53 0.61 20.17 -8.67
N VAL A 54 -0.19 19.40 -9.41
CA VAL A 54 0.07 19.09 -10.82
C VAL A 54 0.05 20.37 -11.66
N ALA A 55 -0.95 21.24 -11.49
CA ALA A 55 -1.05 22.49 -12.25
C ALA A 55 0.14 23.44 -12.01
N GLU A 56 0.62 23.54 -10.77
CA GLU A 56 1.82 24.31 -10.41
C GLU A 56 3.10 23.78 -11.08
N ASN A 57 3.12 22.49 -11.43
CA ASN A 57 4.27 21.79 -11.98
C ASN A 57 4.00 21.23 -13.39
N ASP A 58 3.07 21.80 -14.16
CA ASP A 58 2.51 21.13 -15.33
C ASP A 58 3.55 20.85 -16.45
N GLU A 59 4.46 21.80 -16.69
CA GLU A 59 5.45 21.74 -17.78
C GLU A 59 4.82 21.46 -19.17
N GLY A 60 3.54 21.83 -19.38
CA GLY A 60 2.79 21.60 -20.62
C GLY A 60 2.23 20.20 -20.78
N LEU A 61 2.41 19.31 -19.80
CA LEU A 61 1.96 17.91 -19.89
C LEU A 61 0.44 17.76 -19.87
N THR A 62 -0.28 18.66 -19.20
CA THR A 62 -1.75 18.63 -19.19
C THR A 62 -2.31 18.92 -20.58
N ALA A 63 -1.73 19.87 -21.33
CA ALA A 63 -2.17 20.14 -22.69
C ALA A 63 -1.96 18.92 -23.62
N ILE A 64 -0.82 18.23 -23.48
CA ILE A 64 -0.52 16.99 -24.23
C ILE A 64 -1.53 15.89 -23.88
N LEU A 65 -1.82 15.71 -22.58
CA LEU A 65 -2.79 14.72 -22.12
C LEU A 65 -4.20 15.04 -22.62
N GLU A 66 -4.63 16.31 -22.56
CA GLU A 66 -5.95 16.75 -22.99
C GLU A 66 -6.13 16.60 -24.50
N ASP A 67 -5.11 16.90 -25.31
CA ASP A 67 -5.14 16.65 -26.75
C ASP A 67 -5.27 15.14 -27.06
N ALA A 68 -4.48 14.29 -26.40
CA ALA A 68 -4.57 12.84 -26.57
C ALA A 68 -5.95 12.31 -26.16
N LEU A 69 -6.54 12.81 -25.07
CA LEU A 69 -7.90 12.46 -24.64
C LEU A 69 -8.95 12.91 -25.66
N PHE A 70 -8.85 14.15 -26.15
CA PHE A 70 -9.80 14.73 -27.12
C PHE A 70 -9.80 13.95 -28.43
N ASN A 71 -8.61 13.54 -28.89
CA ASN A 71 -8.43 12.77 -30.11
C ASN A 71 -8.60 11.25 -29.91
N CYS A 72 -8.98 10.80 -28.70
CA CYS A 72 -9.11 9.39 -28.34
C CYS A 72 -7.86 8.54 -28.69
N GLN A 73 -6.68 9.14 -28.56
CA GLN A 73 -5.40 8.49 -28.81
C GLN A 73 -4.99 7.59 -27.66
N GLU A 74 -4.01 6.72 -27.89
CA GLU A 74 -3.42 5.94 -26.79
C GLU A 74 -2.67 6.84 -25.80
N ILE A 75 -2.84 6.58 -24.50
CA ILE A 75 -2.28 7.38 -23.40
C ILE A 75 -1.38 6.51 -22.51
N PRO A 76 -0.18 6.98 -22.12
CA PRO A 76 0.67 6.27 -21.17
C PRO A 76 0.12 6.40 -19.74
N PHE A 77 0.19 5.30 -18.99
CA PHE A 77 -0.25 5.19 -17.61
C PHE A 77 0.80 4.46 -16.77
N MET A 78 1.17 5.03 -15.64
CA MET A 78 2.13 4.47 -14.68
C MET A 78 1.36 3.74 -13.57
N ALA A 79 1.28 2.41 -13.64
CA ALA A 79 0.64 1.62 -12.60
C ALA A 79 1.49 1.62 -11.31
N THR A 80 0.85 1.80 -10.15
CA THR A 80 1.51 1.80 -8.83
C THR A 80 0.86 0.82 -7.85
N ASP A 81 -0.47 0.68 -7.88
CA ASP A 81 -1.22 -0.25 -7.02
C ASP A 81 -2.33 -0.96 -7.81
N ASN A 82 -2.87 -2.05 -7.28
CA ASN A 82 -3.89 -2.83 -7.94
C ASN A 82 -4.91 -3.47 -6.98
N GLU A 83 -6.12 -3.70 -7.49
CA GLU A 83 -7.20 -4.35 -6.78
C GLU A 83 -8.04 -5.23 -7.72
N GLY A 84 -8.09 -6.52 -7.38
CA GLY A 84 -8.97 -7.48 -8.05
C GLY A 84 -10.31 -7.61 -7.36
N SER A 85 -11.42 -7.59 -8.11
CA SER A 85 -12.75 -7.82 -7.54
C SER A 85 -13.71 -8.46 -8.54
N SER A 86 -14.70 -9.20 -8.04
CA SER A 86 -15.84 -9.65 -8.85
C SER A 86 -16.93 -8.58 -8.84
N GLN A 87 -17.39 -8.16 -10.02
CA GLN A 87 -18.47 -7.19 -10.19
C GLN A 87 -19.61 -7.75 -11.05
N LYS A 88 -20.84 -7.33 -10.77
CA LYS A 88 -22.00 -7.68 -11.59
C LYS A 88 -22.13 -6.66 -12.73
N ILE A 89 -21.82 -7.08 -13.96
CA ILE A 89 -21.91 -6.27 -15.17
C ILE A 89 -22.96 -6.91 -16.09
N ASN A 90 -24.00 -6.15 -16.46
CA ASN A 90 -25.12 -6.64 -17.29
C ASN A 90 -25.75 -7.94 -16.75
N GLY A 91 -25.93 -8.02 -15.43
CA GLY A 91 -26.50 -9.20 -14.77
C GLY A 91 -25.54 -10.37 -14.53
N LYS A 92 -24.34 -10.36 -15.13
CA LYS A 92 -23.34 -11.43 -15.00
C LYS A 92 -22.19 -11.01 -14.07
N TYR A 93 -21.73 -11.93 -13.23
CA TYR A 93 -20.50 -11.71 -12.46
C TYR A 93 -19.29 -11.80 -13.39
N CYS A 94 -18.44 -10.78 -13.32
CA CYS A 94 -17.21 -10.67 -14.08
C CYS A 94 -16.09 -10.25 -13.13
N TYR A 95 -14.92 -10.87 -13.28
CA TYR A 95 -13.74 -10.38 -12.60
C TYR A 95 -13.24 -9.11 -13.30
N VAL A 96 -12.89 -8.10 -12.51
CA VAL A 96 -12.18 -6.91 -12.97
C VAL A 96 -10.86 -6.79 -12.23
N LEU A 97 -9.88 -6.23 -12.92
CA LEU A 97 -8.64 -5.78 -12.32
C LEU A 97 -8.59 -4.25 -12.41
N ARG A 98 -8.57 -3.58 -11.25
CA ARG A 98 -8.36 -2.14 -11.16
C ARG A 98 -6.87 -1.90 -10.95
N LEU A 99 -6.30 -1.00 -11.72
CA LEU A 99 -4.94 -0.49 -11.55
C LEU A 99 -5.06 0.98 -11.18
N TYR A 100 -4.40 1.38 -10.09
CA TYR A 100 -4.27 2.76 -9.66
C TYR A 100 -2.89 3.25 -10.07
N GLY A 101 -2.78 4.54 -10.37
CA GLY A 101 -1.54 5.09 -10.86
C GLY A 101 -1.65 6.52 -11.33
N SER A 102 -0.61 6.98 -11.98
CA SER A 102 -0.47 8.35 -12.48
C SER A 102 -0.55 8.40 -14.01
N LEU A 103 -1.18 9.46 -14.52
CA LEU A 103 -1.02 9.87 -15.91
C LEU A 103 0.30 10.63 -16.08
N ILE A 104 0.68 10.90 -17.33
CA ILE A 104 1.95 11.57 -17.67
C ILE A 104 2.15 12.90 -16.93
N ASN A 105 1.08 13.67 -16.70
CA ASN A 105 1.14 14.95 -16.00
C ASN A 105 1.17 14.82 -14.47
N GLY A 106 0.98 13.62 -13.91
CA GLY A 106 0.94 13.35 -12.47
C GLY A 106 -0.45 13.31 -11.85
N GLN A 107 -1.53 13.52 -12.61
CA GLN A 107 -2.89 13.32 -12.09
C GLN A 107 -3.17 11.84 -11.81
N LYS A 108 -3.92 11.57 -10.74
CA LYS A 108 -4.28 10.20 -10.35
C LYS A 108 -5.35 9.63 -11.27
N ALA A 109 -5.20 8.37 -11.65
CA ALA A 109 -6.14 7.66 -12.49
C ALA A 109 -6.39 6.23 -12.00
N ILE A 110 -7.57 5.72 -12.37
CA ILE A 110 -7.93 4.30 -12.24
C ILE A 110 -8.14 3.73 -13.64
N VAL A 111 -7.48 2.62 -13.90
CA VAL A 111 -7.65 1.81 -15.10
C VAL A 111 -8.38 0.52 -14.71
N ILE A 112 -9.57 0.31 -15.27
CA ILE A 112 -10.43 -0.85 -15.00
C ILE A 112 -10.36 -1.78 -16.21
N LEU A 113 -9.65 -2.90 -16.03
CA LEU A 113 -9.49 -3.93 -17.04
C LEU A 113 -10.68 -4.90 -17.03
N LEU A 114 -11.29 -5.06 -18.21
CA LEU A 114 -12.46 -5.91 -18.47
C LEU A 114 -12.09 -7.10 -19.36
N GLY A 115 -12.99 -8.09 -19.43
CA GLY A 115 -12.82 -9.28 -20.26
C GLY A 115 -11.84 -10.31 -19.69
N ILE A 116 -11.68 -10.32 -18.35
CA ILE A 116 -10.87 -11.31 -17.66
C ILE A 116 -11.75 -12.51 -17.32
N GLN A 117 -11.40 -13.67 -17.85
CA GLN A 117 -12.09 -14.93 -17.58
C GLN A 117 -11.49 -15.59 -16.34
N VAL A 118 -12.35 -16.14 -15.49
CA VAL A 118 -11.95 -16.90 -14.31
C VAL A 118 -11.96 -18.38 -14.67
N PHE A 119 -10.79 -19.01 -14.67
CA PHE A 119 -10.65 -20.42 -15.03
C PHE A 119 -9.49 -21.08 -14.28
N PHE A 120 -9.49 -22.41 -14.26
CA PHE A 120 -8.36 -23.26 -13.95
C PHE A 120 -8.35 -24.43 -14.93
N ASP A 121 -7.25 -25.18 -14.95
CA ASP A 121 -7.04 -26.28 -15.90
C ASP A 121 -6.89 -27.60 -15.11
N VAL A 122 -7.41 -28.70 -15.66
CA VAL A 122 -7.27 -30.07 -15.12
C VAL A 122 -6.52 -30.91 -16.14
N LEU A 123 -5.45 -31.59 -15.73
CA LEU A 123 -4.72 -32.50 -16.62
C LEU A 123 -5.57 -33.74 -16.90
N VAL A 124 -5.73 -34.11 -18.17
CA VAL A 124 -6.38 -35.37 -18.53
C VAL A 124 -5.42 -36.52 -18.19
N PRO A 125 -5.84 -37.51 -17.37
CA PRO A 125 -5.00 -38.65 -17.01
C PRO A 125 -4.54 -39.47 -18.23
N ASP A 126 -3.33 -40.03 -18.13
CA ASP A 126 -2.81 -40.90 -19.19
C ASP A 126 -3.71 -42.15 -19.34
N GLY A 127 -4.14 -42.44 -20.57
CA GLY A 127 -5.04 -43.56 -20.87
C GLY A 127 -6.54 -43.22 -20.82
N GLU A 128 -6.90 -41.99 -20.45
CA GLU A 128 -8.28 -41.50 -20.47
C GLU A 128 -8.51 -40.55 -21.65
N THR A 129 -9.68 -40.60 -22.27
CA THR A 129 -10.07 -39.61 -23.29
C THR A 129 -10.53 -38.30 -22.65
N PRO A 130 -10.38 -37.15 -23.32
CA PRO A 130 -10.85 -35.87 -22.78
C PRO A 130 -12.34 -35.86 -22.42
N ASP A 131 -13.18 -36.56 -23.19
CA ASP A 131 -14.62 -36.65 -22.95
C ASP A 131 -14.96 -37.48 -21.69
N GLU A 132 -14.26 -38.61 -21.47
CA GLU A 132 -14.41 -39.42 -20.26
C GLU A 132 -13.99 -38.63 -19.02
N CYS A 133 -12.85 -37.95 -19.09
CA CYS A 133 -12.36 -37.10 -18.01
C CYS A 133 -13.35 -35.96 -17.73
N GLU A 134 -13.86 -35.30 -18.78
CA GLU A 134 -14.85 -34.23 -18.64
C GLU A 134 -16.13 -34.71 -17.95
N MET A 135 -16.63 -35.90 -18.29
CA MET A 135 -17.81 -36.47 -17.65
C MET A 135 -17.59 -36.67 -16.14
N LYS A 136 -16.44 -37.22 -15.74
CA LYS A 136 -16.10 -37.42 -14.31
C LYS A 136 -15.94 -36.09 -13.57
N ILE A 137 -15.29 -35.11 -14.20
CA ILE A 137 -15.12 -33.78 -13.61
C ILE A 137 -16.47 -33.06 -13.46
N ARG A 138 -17.39 -33.22 -14.41
CA ARG A 138 -18.75 -32.69 -14.30
C ARG A 138 -19.52 -33.32 -13.14
N ASP A 139 -19.37 -34.63 -12.94
CA ASP A 139 -19.99 -35.35 -11.82
C ASP A 139 -19.48 -34.80 -10.48
N ILE A 140 -18.15 -34.70 -10.32
CA ILE A 140 -17.50 -34.12 -9.13
C ILE A 140 -18.00 -32.71 -8.84
N LEU A 141 -18.07 -31.86 -9.87
CA LEU A 141 -18.44 -30.45 -9.68
C LEU A 141 -19.95 -30.24 -9.52
N SER A 142 -20.80 -31.17 -9.97
CA SER A 142 -22.26 -31.03 -9.92
C SER A 142 -22.82 -30.89 -8.51
N GLY A 143 -22.16 -31.50 -7.52
CA GLY A 143 -22.51 -31.39 -6.10
C GLY A 143 -21.98 -30.13 -5.42
N GLU A 144 -21.02 -29.43 -6.04
CA GLU A 144 -20.22 -28.40 -5.38
C GLU A 144 -20.47 -27.00 -5.96
N VAL A 145 -20.39 -26.84 -7.29
CA VAL A 145 -20.40 -25.54 -7.97
C VAL A 145 -20.89 -25.61 -9.41
N ASP A 146 -21.66 -24.61 -9.84
CA ASP A 146 -22.04 -24.47 -11.25
C ASP A 146 -20.83 -24.15 -12.13
N THR A 147 -20.58 -25.00 -13.12
CA THR A 147 -19.59 -24.77 -14.18
C THR A 147 -20.21 -24.00 -15.35
N GLN A 148 -19.46 -23.04 -15.93
CA GLN A 148 -19.98 -22.27 -17.08
C GLN A 148 -19.70 -22.95 -18.41
N LYS A 149 -18.44 -23.35 -18.60
CA LYS A 149 -17.93 -23.93 -19.85
C LYS A 149 -16.71 -24.78 -19.52
N ILE A 150 -16.53 -25.88 -20.24
CA ILE A 150 -15.30 -26.66 -20.25
C ILE A 150 -14.76 -26.63 -21.69
N GLU A 151 -13.47 -26.42 -21.84
CA GLU A 151 -12.76 -26.43 -23.13
C GLU A 151 -11.60 -27.42 -23.08
N HIS A 152 -11.34 -28.13 -24.16
CA HIS A 152 -10.15 -28.98 -24.27
C HIS A 152 -9.01 -28.15 -24.86
N ILE A 153 -7.89 -28.10 -24.15
CA ILE A 153 -6.70 -27.37 -24.58
C ILE A 153 -5.48 -28.29 -24.57
N LYS A 154 -4.43 -27.89 -25.28
CA LYS A 154 -3.11 -28.55 -25.21
C LYS A 154 -2.07 -27.60 -24.66
N ALA A 155 -1.37 -28.01 -23.61
CA ALA A 155 -0.31 -27.24 -22.96
C ALA A 155 0.82 -28.15 -22.48
N PHE A 156 2.00 -27.57 -22.24
CA PHE A 156 3.09 -28.31 -21.61
C PHE A 156 2.85 -28.37 -20.09
N PRO A 157 2.97 -29.55 -19.46
CA PRO A 157 2.96 -29.63 -18.01
C PRO A 157 4.11 -28.83 -17.41
N PHE A 158 3.85 -28.20 -16.26
CA PHE A 158 4.87 -27.42 -15.55
C PHE A 158 5.92 -28.32 -14.89
N ARG A 159 5.53 -29.52 -14.42
CA ARG A 159 6.40 -30.45 -13.71
C ARG A 159 6.98 -31.49 -14.68
N GLY A 160 8.29 -31.65 -14.63
CA GLY A 160 9.02 -32.62 -15.45
C GLY A 160 9.35 -32.10 -16.85
N TYR A 161 10.18 -32.86 -17.56
CA TYR A 161 10.54 -32.57 -18.95
C TYR A 161 9.57 -33.30 -19.89
N HIS A 162 8.85 -32.55 -20.71
CA HIS A 162 7.90 -33.09 -21.69
C HIS A 162 8.25 -32.55 -23.07
N THR A 163 8.42 -33.44 -24.04
CA THR A 163 8.65 -33.07 -25.45
C THR A 163 7.36 -32.75 -26.19
N GLU A 164 6.21 -33.16 -25.64
CA GLU A 164 4.89 -32.99 -26.23
C GLU A 164 3.93 -32.30 -25.27
N LYS A 165 2.94 -31.60 -25.83
CA LYS A 165 1.86 -30.99 -25.04
C LYS A 165 0.88 -32.07 -24.61
N LYS A 166 0.48 -32.06 -23.34
CA LYS A 166 -0.62 -32.88 -22.81
C LYS A 166 -1.96 -32.16 -22.98
N THR A 167 -3.03 -32.94 -22.91
CA THR A 167 -4.40 -32.43 -22.97
C THR A 167 -4.86 -32.00 -21.58
N TYR A 168 -5.52 -30.85 -21.51
CA TYR A 168 -6.12 -30.31 -20.30
C TYR A 168 -7.58 -29.93 -20.55
N LEU A 169 -8.39 -30.02 -19.50
CA LEU A 169 -9.72 -29.46 -19.43
C LEU A 169 -9.64 -28.08 -18.77
N ARG A 170 -9.93 -27.02 -19.53
CA ARG A 170 -10.06 -25.66 -19.00
C ARG A 170 -11.49 -25.43 -18.51
N ILE A 171 -11.64 -25.17 -17.23
CA ILE A 171 -12.93 -25.04 -16.56
C ILE A 171 -13.17 -23.58 -16.21
N TYR A 172 -14.21 -22.99 -16.82
CA TYR A 172 -14.60 -21.61 -16.60
C TYR A 172 -15.61 -21.48 -15.46
N MET A 173 -15.34 -20.52 -14.58
CA MET A 173 -16.09 -20.27 -13.36
C MET A 173 -16.65 -18.85 -13.34
N SER A 174 -17.77 -18.65 -12.65
CA SER A 174 -18.41 -17.33 -12.54
C SER A 174 -17.72 -16.37 -11.56
N GLY A 175 -16.78 -16.85 -10.75
CA GLY A 175 -16.06 -16.02 -9.79
C GLY A 175 -14.91 -16.76 -9.12
N THR A 176 -14.01 -15.99 -8.48
CA THR A 176 -12.79 -16.52 -7.83
C THR A 176 -13.09 -17.44 -6.66
N GLY A 177 -14.15 -17.16 -5.89
CA GLY A 177 -14.59 -18.03 -4.78
C GLY A 177 -15.04 -19.42 -5.27
N LYS A 178 -15.98 -19.47 -6.22
CA LYS A 178 -16.40 -20.75 -6.83
C LYS A 178 -15.23 -21.48 -7.50
N ARG A 179 -14.31 -20.74 -8.13
CA ARG A 179 -13.07 -21.34 -8.68
C ARG A 179 -12.22 -22.02 -7.59
N LYS A 180 -12.04 -21.39 -6.43
CA LYS A 180 -11.31 -21.99 -5.31
C LYS A 180 -11.98 -23.31 -4.88
N THR A 181 -13.29 -23.29 -4.66
CA THR A 181 -14.06 -24.50 -4.30
C THR A 181 -13.92 -25.60 -5.35
N ALA A 182 -14.04 -25.26 -6.64
CA ALA A 182 -13.88 -26.22 -7.73
C ALA A 182 -12.49 -26.87 -7.76
N ILE A 183 -11.43 -26.07 -7.57
CA ILE A 183 -10.04 -26.56 -7.54
C ILE A 183 -9.89 -27.58 -6.40
N MET A 184 -10.34 -27.23 -5.19
CA MET A 184 -10.25 -28.12 -4.03
C MET A 184 -11.01 -29.43 -4.27
N ALA A 185 -12.27 -29.36 -4.72
CA ALA A 185 -13.06 -30.56 -5.00
C ALA A 185 -12.41 -31.50 -6.03
N VAL A 186 -11.81 -30.93 -7.09
CA VAL A 186 -11.10 -31.71 -8.12
C VAL A 186 -9.81 -32.33 -7.56
N GLN A 187 -9.05 -31.58 -6.76
CA GLN A 187 -7.83 -32.06 -6.10
C GLN A 187 -8.11 -33.16 -5.07
N ASP A 188 -9.19 -33.03 -4.30
CA ASP A 188 -9.64 -34.04 -3.32
C ASP A 188 -10.03 -35.38 -3.98
N ASN A 189 -10.37 -35.34 -5.27
CA ASN A 189 -10.62 -36.51 -6.11
C ASN A 189 -9.37 -36.99 -6.88
N ASN A 190 -8.17 -36.56 -6.46
CA ASN A 190 -6.86 -36.96 -6.99
C ASN A 190 -6.58 -36.57 -8.45
N TYR A 191 -7.24 -35.53 -8.96
CA TYR A 191 -6.89 -34.98 -10.28
C TYR A 191 -5.81 -33.91 -10.17
N GLU A 192 -4.84 -33.95 -11.09
CA GLU A 192 -3.82 -32.91 -11.19
C GLU A 192 -4.41 -31.65 -11.83
N THR A 193 -4.18 -30.51 -11.19
CA THR A 193 -4.67 -29.20 -11.64
C THR A 193 -3.52 -28.27 -11.99
N ALA A 194 -3.81 -27.28 -12.82
CA ALA A 194 -2.89 -26.25 -13.26
C ALA A 194 -3.64 -24.91 -13.41
N SER A 195 -2.90 -23.80 -13.53
CA SER A 195 -3.50 -22.47 -13.57
C SER A 195 -4.43 -22.26 -12.35
N ASP A 196 -3.99 -22.73 -11.18
CA ASP A 196 -4.78 -23.10 -10.01
C ASP A 196 -4.44 -22.24 -8.78
N ASP A 197 -3.80 -21.07 -8.95
CA ASP A 197 -3.48 -20.13 -7.85
C ASP A 197 -4.74 -19.91 -6.98
N LEU A 198 -4.76 -20.41 -5.73
CA LEU A 198 -5.94 -20.37 -4.85
C LEU A 198 -6.25 -18.94 -4.38
N TYR A 199 -5.19 -18.15 -4.18
CA TYR A 199 -5.24 -16.79 -3.66
C TYR A 199 -4.55 -15.81 -4.60
N SER A 200 -4.75 -14.51 -4.35
CA SER A 200 -4.10 -13.45 -5.14
C SER A 200 -4.31 -13.58 -6.65
N PHE A 201 -5.55 -13.87 -7.07
CA PHE A 201 -5.91 -14.14 -8.47
C PHE A 201 -5.42 -13.06 -9.47
N HIS A 202 -5.28 -11.81 -9.02
CA HIS A 202 -4.69 -10.73 -9.82
C HIS A 202 -3.28 -11.06 -10.34
N ARG A 203 -2.47 -11.84 -9.60
CA ARG A 203 -1.13 -12.29 -10.01
C ARG A 203 -1.19 -13.27 -11.17
N LYS A 204 -2.11 -14.24 -11.11
CA LYS A 204 -2.39 -15.16 -12.23
C LYS A 204 -2.81 -14.36 -13.46
N VAL A 205 -3.78 -13.45 -13.29
CA VAL A 205 -4.27 -12.59 -14.37
C VAL A 205 -3.11 -11.78 -14.97
N ALA A 206 -2.26 -11.19 -14.14
CA ALA A 206 -1.13 -10.41 -14.62
C ALA A 206 -0.13 -11.24 -15.42
N ARG A 207 0.30 -12.37 -14.85
CA ARG A 207 1.27 -13.30 -15.45
C ARG A 207 0.80 -13.86 -16.79
N GLU A 208 -0.45 -14.32 -16.86
CA GLU A 208 -1.00 -14.95 -18.07
C GLU A 208 -1.33 -13.97 -19.19
N ASN A 209 -1.52 -12.68 -18.86
CA ASN A 209 -1.91 -11.67 -19.83
C ASN A 209 -0.81 -10.64 -20.09
N GLY A 210 0.39 -10.81 -19.51
CA GLY A 210 1.48 -9.84 -19.63
C GLY A 210 1.12 -8.45 -19.09
N ILE A 211 0.22 -8.36 -18.09
CA ILE A 211 -0.18 -7.07 -17.52
C ILE A 211 0.90 -6.64 -16.52
N GLN A 212 1.49 -5.49 -16.76
CA GLN A 212 2.44 -4.87 -15.86
C GLN A 212 1.69 -4.19 -14.70
N LEU A 213 1.88 -4.69 -13.48
CA LEU A 213 1.25 -4.14 -12.27
C LEU A 213 2.01 -2.94 -11.68
N SER A 214 3.25 -2.71 -12.14
CA SER A 214 4.06 -1.56 -11.77
C SER A 214 4.93 -1.14 -12.95
N GLY A 215 4.72 0.09 -13.44
CA GLY A 215 5.43 0.66 -14.60
C GLY A 215 4.51 1.14 -15.72
N TRP A 216 5.13 1.67 -16.77
CA TRP A 216 4.45 2.32 -17.90
C TRP A 216 3.72 1.31 -18.82
N SER A 217 2.45 1.59 -19.10
CA SER A 217 1.65 0.88 -20.11
C SER A 217 0.84 1.86 -20.96
N MET A 218 0.63 1.53 -22.23
CA MET A 218 -0.28 2.26 -23.10
C MET A 218 -1.73 1.80 -22.89
N LEU A 219 -2.63 2.77 -22.79
CA LEU A 219 -4.06 2.60 -22.74
C LEU A 219 -4.64 2.86 -24.14
N GLY A 220 -5.10 1.82 -24.82
CA GLY A 220 -5.81 1.94 -26.10
C GLY A 220 -7.31 1.65 -25.98
N ASN A 221 -8.08 2.11 -26.96
CA ASN A 221 -9.50 1.81 -27.15
C ASN A 221 -10.31 1.77 -25.84
N TYR A 222 -10.21 2.85 -25.07
CA TYR A 222 -10.80 2.98 -23.75
C TYR A 222 -12.11 3.77 -23.80
N MET A 223 -12.96 3.55 -22.81
CA MET A 223 -14.01 4.49 -22.42
C MET A 223 -13.49 5.33 -21.25
N TYR A 224 -13.59 6.65 -21.36
CA TYR A 224 -13.09 7.60 -20.37
C TYR A 224 -14.23 8.28 -19.62
N LYS A 225 -14.09 8.41 -18.29
CA LYS A 225 -14.99 9.18 -17.43
C LYS A 225 -14.16 10.05 -16.47
N LYS A 226 -14.54 11.33 -16.36
CA LYS A 226 -13.89 12.31 -15.48
C LYS A 226 -14.69 12.49 -14.17
N ARG A 227 -14.00 12.57 -13.03
CA ARG A 227 -14.52 12.87 -11.69
C ARG A 227 -15.69 11.99 -11.22
N ILE A 228 -15.69 10.70 -11.60
CA ILE A 228 -16.65 9.72 -11.07
C ILE A 228 -16.13 9.01 -9.81
N ASP A 229 -14.81 8.89 -9.68
CA ASP A 229 -14.18 8.32 -8.50
C ASP A 229 -13.75 9.45 -7.55
N PRO A 230 -14.04 9.32 -6.25
CA PRO A 230 -13.72 10.34 -5.27
C PRO A 230 -12.21 10.61 -5.13
N LEU A 231 -11.36 9.59 -5.30
CA LEU A 231 -9.90 9.69 -5.17
C LEU A 231 -9.20 9.99 -6.50
N CYS A 232 -9.76 9.49 -7.61
CA CYS A 232 -9.10 9.51 -8.90
C CYS A 232 -9.93 10.30 -9.93
N PRO A 233 -9.50 11.51 -10.32
CA PRO A 233 -10.25 12.33 -11.28
C PRO A 233 -10.39 11.70 -12.67
N HIS A 234 -9.57 10.71 -13.03
CA HIS A 234 -9.63 10.02 -14.31
C HIS A 234 -9.95 8.54 -14.13
N THR A 235 -10.97 8.04 -14.82
CA THR A 235 -11.30 6.61 -14.85
C THR A 235 -11.38 6.12 -16.29
N PHE A 236 -10.61 5.07 -16.57
CA PHE A 236 -10.55 4.41 -17.88
C PHE A 236 -11.12 3.00 -17.76
N TYR A 237 -11.96 2.61 -18.72
CA TYR A 237 -12.46 1.25 -18.86
C TYR A 237 -11.99 0.71 -20.19
N LEU A 238 -11.30 -0.43 -20.20
CA LEU A 238 -10.83 -1.05 -21.42
C LEU A 238 -10.74 -2.56 -21.27
N SER A 239 -10.80 -3.26 -22.40
CA SER A 239 -10.47 -4.68 -22.42
C SER A 239 -8.99 -4.86 -22.12
N LYS A 240 -8.63 -5.92 -21.37
CA LYS A 240 -7.24 -6.28 -21.08
C LYS A 240 -6.32 -6.32 -22.32
N LYS A 241 -6.86 -6.61 -23.51
CA LYS A 241 -6.08 -6.66 -24.77
C LYS A 241 -5.55 -5.31 -25.24
N TYR A 242 -6.11 -4.20 -24.77
CA TYR A 242 -5.68 -2.85 -25.13
C TYR A 242 -4.85 -2.18 -24.03
N PHE A 243 -4.44 -2.95 -23.02
CA PHE A 243 -3.50 -2.52 -22.00
C PHE A 243 -2.15 -3.18 -22.32
N GLN A 244 -1.19 -2.41 -22.82
CA GLN A 244 0.07 -2.95 -23.33
C GLN A 244 1.27 -2.33 -22.61
N PRO A 245 2.14 -3.12 -21.96
CA PRO A 245 3.38 -2.63 -21.38
C PRO A 245 4.26 -1.89 -22.39
N ILE A 246 4.81 -0.74 -22.00
CA ILE A 246 5.78 -0.02 -22.83
C ILE A 246 7.16 -0.64 -22.59
N LYS A 247 7.65 -1.41 -23.57
CA LYS A 247 8.97 -2.05 -23.49
C LYS A 247 10.12 -1.08 -23.72
N ASP A 248 9.91 -0.08 -24.57
CA ASP A 248 10.89 0.94 -24.91
C ASP A 248 10.22 2.31 -24.93
N LEU A 249 10.60 3.17 -23.98
CA LEU A 249 10.03 4.51 -23.84
C LEU A 249 10.31 5.40 -25.05
N THR A 250 11.34 5.12 -25.85
CA THR A 250 11.68 5.93 -27.04
C THR A 250 10.58 5.86 -28.11
N THR A 251 9.80 4.78 -28.12
CA THR A 251 8.74 4.51 -29.11
C THR A 251 7.54 5.45 -29.04
N ILE A 252 7.41 6.23 -27.96
CA ILE A 252 6.29 7.15 -27.74
C ILE A 252 6.75 8.61 -27.54
N THR A 253 8.01 8.90 -27.88
CA THR A 253 8.63 10.23 -27.67
C THR A 253 8.22 11.28 -28.69
N ASP A 254 7.56 10.85 -29.77
CA ASP A 254 6.91 11.72 -30.75
C ASP A 254 5.73 12.49 -30.13
N ARG A 255 5.08 11.92 -29.10
CA ARG A 255 3.90 12.51 -28.44
C ARG A 255 4.14 12.87 -26.98
N PHE A 256 4.97 12.12 -26.26
CA PHE A 256 5.17 12.30 -24.82
C PHE A 256 6.65 12.59 -24.51
N PRO A 257 6.96 13.65 -23.74
CA PRO A 257 8.34 13.98 -23.41
C PRO A 257 9.06 12.84 -22.67
N ILE A 258 10.23 12.43 -23.18
CA ILE A 258 11.02 11.36 -22.57
C ILE A 258 11.45 11.68 -21.13
N SER A 259 11.59 12.96 -20.78
CA SER A 259 11.88 13.41 -19.42
C SER A 259 10.80 12.99 -18.43
N ALA A 260 9.53 13.22 -18.78
CA ALA A 260 8.36 12.86 -17.97
C ALA A 260 8.13 11.33 -17.89
N LEU A 261 8.59 10.58 -18.90
CA LEU A 261 8.55 9.12 -18.88
C LEU A 261 9.66 8.51 -18.01
N LYS A 262 10.86 9.09 -18.02
CA LYS A 262 12.00 8.59 -17.22
C LYS A 262 11.86 8.92 -15.73
N ARG A 263 11.28 10.07 -15.42
CA ARG A 263 10.98 10.53 -14.06
C ARG A 263 9.47 10.74 -13.93
N ASP A 264 8.75 9.63 -13.73
CA ASP A 264 7.31 9.69 -13.65
C ASP A 264 6.84 10.46 -12.41
N ARG A 265 5.67 11.06 -12.56
CA ARG A 265 5.04 11.91 -11.55
C ARG A 265 4.19 11.09 -10.56
N THR A 266 4.79 10.03 -10.02
CA THR A 266 4.25 9.31 -8.87
C THR A 266 4.41 10.17 -7.62
N VAL A 267 3.32 10.37 -6.87
CA VAL A 267 3.30 11.20 -5.66
C VAL A 267 3.62 10.34 -4.44
N ILE A 268 4.68 10.72 -3.73
CA ILE A 268 5.05 10.14 -2.43
C ILE A 268 4.61 11.08 -1.31
N LEU A 269 3.88 10.55 -0.32
CA LEU A 269 3.64 11.20 0.96
C LEU A 269 4.57 10.57 2.00
N THR A 270 5.53 11.35 2.53
CA THR A 270 6.25 10.93 3.74
C THR A 270 5.57 11.52 4.97
N TRP A 271 5.58 10.79 6.09
CA TRP A 271 4.91 11.24 7.30
C TRP A 271 5.57 10.69 8.57
N ASP A 272 5.33 11.36 9.70
CA ASP A 272 5.83 11.01 11.03
C ASP A 272 4.90 11.64 12.10
N ILE A 273 4.71 10.96 13.22
CA ILE A 273 3.92 11.48 14.35
C ILE A 273 4.80 11.83 15.55
N GLU A 274 4.34 12.80 16.33
CA GLU A 274 4.90 13.06 17.66
C GLU A 274 3.85 12.77 18.74
N THR A 275 4.29 12.06 19.77
CA THR A 275 3.45 11.60 20.87
C THR A 275 3.94 12.14 22.20
N GLN A 276 3.00 12.38 23.12
CA GLN A 276 3.27 12.92 24.45
C GLN A 276 2.82 11.95 25.53
N SER A 277 3.73 11.64 26.46
CA SER A 277 3.43 10.95 27.72
C SER A 277 3.07 11.94 28.84
N GLN A 278 2.28 11.51 29.82
CA GLN A 278 1.92 12.35 30.97
C GLN A 278 3.03 12.42 32.04
N GLU A 279 3.97 11.48 32.02
CA GLU A 279 5.04 11.36 33.00
C GLU A 279 6.38 11.75 32.38
N LEU A 280 7.14 12.59 33.09
CA LEU A 280 8.44 13.06 32.63
C LEU A 280 9.41 11.88 32.51
N GLY A 281 9.90 11.62 31.30
CA GLY A 281 10.85 10.53 31.07
C GLY A 281 10.20 9.17 30.78
N GLU A 282 8.89 9.13 30.50
CA GLU A 282 8.24 7.95 29.92
C GLU A 282 8.03 8.07 28.41
N PHE A 283 8.21 6.96 27.71
CA PHE A 283 7.87 6.83 26.29
C PHE A 283 6.36 6.59 26.12
N ALA A 284 5.74 7.23 25.12
CA ALA A 284 4.31 7.06 24.89
C ALA A 284 3.98 5.63 24.43
N GLU A 285 3.06 4.99 25.14
CA GLU A 285 2.48 3.69 24.89
C GLU A 285 1.14 3.82 24.16
N VAL A 286 1.03 3.10 23.04
CA VAL A 286 -0.16 3.08 22.18
C VAL A 286 -1.44 2.84 22.97
N LEU A 287 -1.43 1.91 23.92
CA LEU A 287 -2.62 1.50 24.67
C LEU A 287 -2.97 2.43 25.84
N ASN A 288 -2.09 3.36 26.21
CA ASN A 288 -2.40 4.34 27.24
C ASN A 288 -3.15 5.51 26.62
N LEU A 289 -4.48 5.48 26.70
CA LEU A 289 -5.37 6.49 26.09
C LEU A 289 -5.23 7.90 26.68
N LYS A 290 -4.50 8.06 27.79
CA LYS A 290 -4.18 9.38 28.36
C LYS A 290 -3.01 10.06 27.64
N GLN A 291 -2.29 9.32 26.81
CA GLN A 291 -1.15 9.79 26.04
C GLN A 291 -1.58 10.08 24.61
N ASN A 292 -1.09 11.18 24.06
CA ASN A 292 -1.70 11.78 22.89
C ASN A 292 -0.73 11.90 21.73
N VAL A 293 -1.23 11.71 20.51
CA VAL A 293 -0.63 12.29 19.31
C VAL A 293 -0.99 13.78 19.34
N PHE A 294 0.03 14.64 19.31
CA PHE A 294 -0.15 16.09 19.38
C PHE A 294 0.34 16.80 18.11
N MET A 295 1.11 16.09 17.27
CA MET A 295 1.64 16.64 16.04
C MET A 295 1.86 15.55 14.98
N ILE A 296 1.63 15.89 13.71
CA ILE A 296 1.87 15.03 12.55
C ILE A 296 2.54 15.87 11.48
N TYR A 297 3.69 15.40 10.99
CA TYR A 297 4.37 16.01 9.86
C TYR A 297 4.10 15.24 8.58
N MET A 298 3.96 15.95 7.48
CA MET A 298 3.81 15.39 6.15
C MET A 298 4.65 16.15 5.13
N THR A 299 5.34 15.45 4.25
CA THR A 299 5.95 16.07 3.06
C THR A 299 5.57 15.33 1.80
N LEU A 300 5.33 16.07 0.72
CA LEU A 300 4.97 15.53 -0.59
C LEU A 300 6.13 15.65 -1.54
N HIS A 301 6.37 14.63 -2.34
CA HIS A 301 7.46 14.58 -3.31
C HIS A 301 7.00 13.94 -4.62
N TRP A 302 7.61 14.35 -5.73
CA TRP A 302 7.70 13.45 -6.88
C TRP A 302 8.68 12.33 -6.52
N LYS A 303 8.41 11.08 -6.91
CA LYS A 303 9.20 9.95 -6.41
C LYS A 303 10.72 10.04 -6.65
N ASP A 304 11.14 10.75 -7.70
CA ASP A 304 12.53 10.89 -8.10
C ASP A 304 13.12 12.28 -7.77
N ASP A 305 12.39 13.11 -7.02
CA ASP A 305 12.81 14.46 -6.64
C ASP A 305 12.99 14.55 -5.11
N PRO A 306 14.18 14.90 -4.61
CA PRO A 306 14.39 15.11 -3.18
C PRO A 306 13.74 16.39 -2.63
N LYS A 307 13.36 17.34 -3.51
CA LYS A 307 12.74 18.59 -3.11
C LYS A 307 11.25 18.38 -2.82
N PRO A 308 10.78 18.75 -1.61
CA PRO A 308 9.36 18.62 -1.30
C PRO A 308 8.52 19.59 -2.15
N LEU A 309 7.43 19.06 -2.71
CA LEU A 309 6.38 19.81 -3.37
C LEU A 309 5.59 20.66 -2.37
N LYS A 310 5.30 20.09 -1.20
CA LYS A 310 4.63 20.74 -0.07
C LYS A 310 5.09 20.11 1.24
N GLN A 311 5.05 20.89 2.31
CA GLN A 311 5.38 20.48 3.66
C GLN A 311 4.28 20.95 4.61
N ILE A 312 3.68 20.03 5.36
CA ILE A 312 2.52 20.29 6.23
C ILE A 312 2.85 19.86 7.65
N CYS A 313 2.58 20.75 8.61
CA CYS A 313 2.66 20.46 10.04
C CYS A 313 1.25 20.54 10.62
N LEU A 314 0.72 19.41 11.09
CA LEU A 314 -0.52 19.39 11.87
C LEU A 314 -0.14 19.42 13.35
N VAL A 315 -0.73 20.32 14.13
CA VAL A 315 -0.41 20.48 15.55
C VAL A 315 -1.66 20.81 16.35
N ASP A 316 -1.79 20.24 17.55
CA ASP A 316 -2.95 20.47 18.41
C ASP A 316 -2.85 21.75 19.26
N ILE A 317 -1.66 22.33 19.43
CA ILE A 317 -1.43 23.60 20.12
C ILE A 317 -1.09 24.75 19.17
N GLU A 318 -1.26 25.98 19.67
CA GLU A 318 -0.79 27.17 18.97
C GLU A 318 0.72 27.10 18.72
N THR A 319 1.13 27.31 17.48
CA THR A 319 2.52 27.17 17.05
C THR A 319 2.85 28.29 16.08
N GLU A 320 4.01 28.92 16.27
CA GLU A 320 4.49 29.97 15.39
C GLU A 320 4.69 29.45 13.96
N PRO A 321 4.40 30.27 12.94
CA PRO A 321 4.59 29.88 11.55
C PRO A 321 6.06 29.68 11.20
N ASP A 322 6.36 28.63 10.43
CA ASP A 322 7.64 28.46 9.74
C ASP A 322 7.41 28.65 8.24
N PRO A 323 8.16 29.52 7.54
CA PRO A 323 7.96 29.77 6.10
C PRO A 323 8.11 28.52 5.22
N ARG A 324 8.76 27.46 5.71
CA ARG A 324 8.91 26.19 4.99
C ARG A 324 7.68 25.31 5.09
N TRP A 325 6.78 25.56 6.05
CA TRP A 325 5.67 24.68 6.38
C TRP A 325 4.33 25.41 6.31
N THR A 326 3.31 24.72 5.82
CA THR A 326 1.93 25.07 6.13
C THR A 326 1.59 24.46 7.49
N THR A 327 1.42 25.30 8.50
CA THR A 327 1.03 24.90 9.86
C THR A 327 -0.49 24.88 9.99
N ILE A 328 -1.05 23.76 10.42
CA ILE A 328 -2.49 23.57 10.65
C ILE A 328 -2.73 23.33 12.14
N VAL A 329 -3.22 24.37 12.81
CA VAL A 329 -3.54 24.35 14.24
C VAL A 329 -4.93 23.74 14.44
N CYS A 330 -4.99 22.60 15.12
CA CYS A 330 -6.18 21.75 15.25
C CYS A 330 -6.89 21.89 16.61
N GLY A 331 -6.21 22.43 17.62
CA GLY A 331 -6.76 22.69 18.97
C GLY A 331 -6.95 21.44 19.85
N ASN A 332 -7.06 20.24 19.26
CA ASN A 332 -7.16 18.97 19.96
C ASN A 332 -6.79 17.79 19.05
N GLN A 333 -6.59 16.61 19.64
CA GLN A 333 -6.23 15.39 18.92
C GLN A 333 -7.29 14.92 17.93
N GLU A 334 -8.58 15.01 18.25
CA GLU A 334 -9.65 14.56 17.34
C GLU A 334 -9.58 15.33 16.02
N ASN A 335 -9.48 16.65 16.10
CA ASN A 335 -9.32 17.54 14.95
C ASN A 335 -8.00 17.30 14.23
N LEU A 336 -6.91 16.99 14.94
CA LEU A 336 -5.63 16.64 14.34
C LEU A 336 -5.72 15.38 13.47
N LEU A 337 -6.39 14.33 13.95
CA LEU A 337 -6.62 13.11 13.17
C LEU A 337 -7.57 13.34 11.98
N LYS A 338 -8.59 14.20 12.16
CA LYS A 338 -9.47 14.60 11.07
C LYS A 338 -8.74 15.42 9.99
N ALA A 339 -7.88 16.36 10.40
CA ALA A 339 -7.06 17.15 9.50
C ALA A 339 -6.08 16.27 8.71
N PHE A 340 -5.50 15.24 9.33
CA PHE A 340 -4.69 14.24 8.66
C PHE A 340 -5.46 13.52 7.55
N ALA A 341 -6.68 13.07 7.84
CA ALA A 341 -7.55 12.43 6.85
C ALA A 341 -7.91 13.36 5.67
N LEU A 342 -8.18 14.63 5.95
CA LEU A 342 -8.49 15.64 4.93
C LEU A 342 -7.26 15.99 4.08
N CYS A 343 -6.08 16.09 4.67
CA CYS A 343 -4.82 16.27 3.95
C CYS A 343 -4.53 15.08 3.03
N TRP A 344 -4.57 13.86 3.57
CA TRP A 344 -4.37 12.64 2.78
C TRP A 344 -5.33 12.58 1.60
N ARG A 345 -6.59 12.97 1.83
CA ARG A 345 -7.60 13.05 0.77
C ARG A 345 -7.25 14.08 -0.30
N ALA A 346 -6.85 15.29 0.09
CA ALA A 346 -6.48 16.34 -0.85
C ALA A 346 -5.29 15.94 -1.72
N PHE A 347 -4.34 15.22 -1.12
CA PHE A 347 -3.09 14.80 -1.75
C PHE A 347 -3.21 13.53 -2.59
N ALA A 348 -4.12 12.61 -2.22
CA ALA A 348 -4.33 11.33 -2.87
C ALA A 348 -3.02 10.63 -3.28
N PRO A 349 -2.09 10.37 -2.33
CA PRO A 349 -0.76 9.87 -2.65
C PRO A 349 -0.80 8.49 -3.29
N ASP A 350 0.21 8.18 -4.11
CA ASP A 350 0.37 6.85 -4.72
C ASP A 350 1.16 5.92 -3.80
N ILE A 351 2.09 6.48 -3.03
CA ILE A 351 2.90 5.78 -2.04
C ILE A 351 2.91 6.59 -0.75
N GLN A 352 2.72 5.93 0.39
CA GLN A 352 2.89 6.53 1.71
C GLN A 352 4.07 5.89 2.42
N VAL A 353 4.98 6.70 2.94
CA VAL A 353 6.30 6.27 3.40
C VAL A 353 6.55 6.81 4.81
N GLY A 354 6.98 5.95 5.72
CA GLY A 354 7.41 6.35 7.07
C GLY A 354 8.59 5.51 7.54
N PHE A 355 9.19 5.89 8.68
CA PHE A 355 10.23 5.09 9.32
C PHE A 355 9.67 4.49 10.59
N ASN A 356 9.49 3.16 10.62
CA ASN A 356 8.82 2.46 11.72
C ASN A 356 7.33 2.80 11.88
N ASP A 357 6.72 3.36 10.84
CA ASP A 357 5.32 3.80 10.86
C ASP A 357 4.35 2.62 10.99
N SER A 358 4.74 1.45 10.50
CA SER A 358 3.91 0.26 10.55
C SER A 358 3.90 -0.48 11.90
N ASP A 359 4.85 -0.19 12.79
CA ASP A 359 4.85 -0.73 14.18
C ASP A 359 4.55 0.34 15.23
N TYR A 360 4.52 1.62 14.85
CA TYR A 360 4.29 2.73 15.77
C TYR A 360 3.14 3.64 15.32
N ASP A 361 3.38 4.44 14.29
CA ASP A 361 2.53 5.56 13.89
C ASP A 361 1.11 5.11 13.53
N TRP A 362 0.97 4.16 12.60
CA TRP A 362 -0.33 3.64 12.19
C TRP A 362 -1.10 3.02 13.35
N ARG A 363 -0.39 2.35 14.28
CA ARG A 363 -1.04 1.75 15.45
C ARG A 363 -1.60 2.84 16.36
N PHE A 364 -0.84 3.90 16.61
CA PHE A 364 -1.32 5.07 17.35
C PHE A 364 -2.54 5.71 16.69
N ILE A 365 -2.46 6.00 15.39
CA ILE A 365 -3.55 6.63 14.64
C ILE A 365 -4.82 5.77 14.70
N MET A 366 -4.71 4.46 14.45
CA MET A 366 -5.86 3.55 14.42
C MET A 366 -6.49 3.36 15.80
N GLU A 367 -5.68 3.25 16.86
CA GLU A 367 -6.17 3.12 18.24
C GLU A 367 -6.88 4.39 18.70
N ARG A 368 -6.30 5.57 18.43
CA ARG A 368 -6.95 6.84 18.77
C ARG A 368 -8.21 7.06 17.95
N ALA A 369 -8.20 6.80 16.65
CA ALA A 369 -9.38 6.92 15.79
C ALA A 369 -10.53 6.01 16.24
N TYR A 370 -10.21 4.77 16.65
CA TYR A 370 -11.18 3.82 17.18
C TYR A 370 -11.80 4.31 18.50
N HIS A 371 -10.96 4.70 19.48
CA HIS A 371 -11.44 5.11 20.81
C HIS A 371 -12.13 6.47 20.83
N LEU A 372 -11.78 7.38 19.92
CA LEU A 372 -12.47 8.65 19.70
C LEU A 372 -13.75 8.51 18.86
N ASN A 373 -14.07 7.30 18.38
CA ASN A 373 -15.22 7.02 17.54
C ASN A 373 -15.26 7.86 16.24
N ILE A 374 -14.10 8.07 15.63
CA ILE A 374 -13.94 8.80 14.36
C ILE A 374 -13.40 7.94 13.22
N LEU A 375 -13.19 6.64 13.43
CA LEU A 375 -12.60 5.74 12.44
C LEU A 375 -13.41 5.68 11.13
N GLU A 376 -14.73 5.55 11.23
CA GLU A 376 -15.63 5.55 10.06
C GLU A 376 -15.58 6.87 9.31
N TRP A 377 -15.51 7.99 10.06
CA TRP A 377 -15.38 9.32 9.49
C TRP A 377 -14.05 9.47 8.73
N ILE A 378 -12.92 9.04 9.33
CA ILE A 378 -11.60 9.09 8.69
C ILE A 378 -11.61 8.27 7.39
N TRP A 379 -12.13 7.05 7.45
CA TRP A 379 -12.21 6.18 6.28
C TRP A 379 -13.07 6.78 5.17
N GLU A 380 -14.26 7.29 5.51
CA GLU A 380 -15.15 7.94 4.55
C GLU A 380 -14.50 9.16 3.90
N ARG A 381 -13.80 10.01 4.67
CA ARG A 381 -13.13 11.19 4.12
C ARG A 381 -11.93 10.83 3.24
N MET A 382 -11.12 9.86 3.65
CA MET A 382 -9.97 9.42 2.85
C MET A 382 -10.45 8.75 1.55
N THR A 383 -11.39 7.82 1.62
CA THR A 383 -11.74 6.96 0.49
C THR A 383 -12.93 7.43 -0.33
N GLY A 384 -13.80 8.27 0.24
CA GLY A 384 -15.10 8.63 -0.33
C GLY A 384 -16.15 7.51 -0.26
N LYS A 385 -15.89 6.45 0.53
CA LYS A 385 -16.79 5.31 0.72
C LYS A 385 -17.03 5.09 2.21
N PHE A 386 -18.29 4.90 2.58
CA PHE A 386 -18.64 4.48 3.92
C PHE A 386 -18.41 2.97 4.07
N GLU A 387 -17.78 2.58 5.17
CA GLU A 387 -17.67 1.22 5.69
C GLU A 387 -17.79 1.31 7.21
N THR A 388 -18.37 0.29 7.85
CA THR A 388 -18.48 0.31 9.32
C THR A 388 -17.12 0.10 9.96
N LYS A 389 -16.94 0.52 11.21
CA LYS A 389 -15.67 0.28 11.95
C LYS A 389 -15.29 -1.19 11.98
N GLU A 390 -16.25 -2.11 12.06
CA GLU A 390 -16.01 -3.56 12.05
C GLU A 390 -15.48 -4.01 10.68
N GLU A 391 -16.03 -3.49 9.58
CA GLU A 391 -15.56 -3.78 8.23
C GLU A 391 -14.16 -3.22 7.99
N ILE A 392 -13.90 -1.98 8.44
CA ILE A 392 -12.59 -1.33 8.35
C ILE A 392 -11.53 -2.14 9.09
N ILE A 393 -11.79 -2.51 10.35
CA ILE A 393 -10.84 -3.29 11.15
C ILE A 393 -10.61 -4.68 10.55
N LYS A 394 -11.68 -5.34 10.09
CA LYS A 394 -11.59 -6.71 9.57
C LYS A 394 -10.87 -6.79 8.22
N TRP A 395 -11.14 -5.85 7.33
CA TRP A 395 -10.76 -5.98 5.91
C TRP A 395 -9.70 -4.98 5.46
N LYS A 396 -9.56 -3.85 6.15
CA LYS A 396 -8.73 -2.72 5.68
C LYS A 396 -7.56 -2.44 6.60
N TYR A 397 -7.69 -2.68 7.91
CA TYR A 397 -6.59 -2.57 8.83
C TYR A 397 -5.79 -3.87 8.89
N ARG A 398 -4.50 -3.79 8.59
CA ARG A 398 -3.55 -4.89 8.76
C ARG A 398 -3.00 -4.89 10.17
N GLY A 399 -3.85 -4.87 11.18
CA GLY A 399 -3.43 -4.84 12.57
C GLY A 399 -4.58 -5.16 13.48
N LYS A 400 -4.36 -5.08 14.78
CA LYS A 400 -5.38 -5.40 15.78
C LYS A 400 -5.47 -4.29 16.81
N ILE A 401 -6.69 -3.80 17.03
CA ILE A 401 -7.03 -2.88 18.12
C ILE A 401 -6.83 -3.59 19.46
N GLY A 402 -6.23 -2.90 20.44
CA GLY A 402 -5.86 -3.43 21.75
C GLY A 402 -4.59 -4.29 21.74
N ALA A 403 -3.91 -4.47 20.61
CA ALA A 403 -2.71 -5.30 20.56
C ALA A 403 -1.50 -4.56 21.12
N LYS A 404 -0.74 -5.19 22.03
CA LYS A 404 0.53 -4.65 22.53
C LYS A 404 1.54 -4.52 21.38
N SER A 405 2.31 -3.44 21.39
CA SER A 405 3.41 -3.30 20.44
C SER A 405 4.61 -4.15 20.86
N GLU A 406 5.25 -4.78 19.88
CA GLU A 406 6.51 -5.50 20.06
C GLU A 406 7.72 -4.55 20.04
N ASN A 407 7.48 -3.23 20.07
CA ASN A 407 8.52 -2.22 19.87
C ASN A 407 9.72 -2.46 20.79
N THR A 408 10.85 -2.79 20.17
CA THR A 408 12.06 -3.23 20.86
C THR A 408 12.86 -2.09 21.51
N PHE A 409 12.44 -0.83 21.34
CA PHE A 409 13.10 0.32 21.96
C PHE A 409 13.25 0.17 23.48
N LYS A 410 12.27 -0.43 24.18
CA LYS A 410 12.34 -0.67 25.63
C LYS A 410 13.23 -1.84 26.05
N LYS A 411 13.61 -2.76 25.14
CA LYS A 411 14.40 -3.96 25.51
C LYS A 411 15.84 -3.66 25.92
N LYS A 412 16.36 -2.44 25.65
CA LYS A 412 17.75 -2.07 25.95
C LYS A 412 17.99 -1.41 27.31
N GLU A 413 16.97 -0.98 28.06
CA GLU A 413 17.21 -0.23 29.32
C GLU A 413 16.89 -0.96 30.63
N LYS A 414 16.37 -2.19 30.61
CA LYS A 414 16.27 -3.02 31.82
C LYS A 414 16.63 -4.48 31.57
N LYS A 415 17.93 -4.79 31.55
CA LYS A 415 18.43 -6.08 32.05
C LYS A 415 19.02 -5.88 33.44
N LYS A 416 18.16 -5.94 34.45
CA LYS A 416 18.54 -6.33 35.81
C LYS A 416 17.56 -7.41 36.25
N ASN A 417 18.09 -8.62 36.31
CA ASN A 417 17.64 -9.82 37.03
C ASN A 417 16.13 -9.94 37.30
N SER A 418 15.45 -10.76 36.50
CA SER A 418 14.41 -11.66 37.01
C SER A 418 14.21 -12.79 36.02
N GLU A 419 14.14 -14.00 36.58
CA GLU A 419 14.10 -15.30 35.94
C GLU A 419 13.01 -15.44 34.86
N ASP A 420 13.34 -16.28 33.88
CA ASP A 420 12.46 -16.73 32.80
C ASP A 420 11.11 -17.20 33.38
N ARG A 421 10.05 -16.59 32.89
CA ARG A 421 8.73 -17.23 32.83
C ARG A 421 8.27 -17.19 31.40
N ASP A 422 8.39 -18.34 30.75
CA ASP A 422 7.67 -18.68 29.54
C ASP A 422 6.21 -18.28 29.72
N SER A 423 5.74 -17.37 28.89
CA SER A 423 4.32 -17.04 28.80
C SER A 423 3.78 -17.63 27.51
N GLU A 424 3.39 -18.90 27.59
CA GLU A 424 2.36 -19.45 26.74
C GLU A 424 1.09 -18.60 26.93
N ASN A 425 0.87 -17.67 26.01
CA ASN A 425 -0.40 -16.95 25.89
C ASN A 425 -1.23 -17.63 24.80
N THR A 426 -1.70 -18.84 25.10
CA THR A 426 -2.79 -19.49 24.38
C THR A 426 -4.08 -18.92 24.95
N LEU A 427 -4.78 -18.06 24.19
CA LEU A 427 -6.13 -17.62 24.56
C LEU A 427 -7.13 -17.95 23.44
N HIS A 428 -8.04 -18.86 23.81
CA HIS A 428 -9.21 -19.36 23.10
C HIS A 428 -10.09 -18.26 22.49
N ILE A 429 -10.40 -18.41 21.21
CA ILE A 429 -11.65 -17.93 20.60
C ILE A 429 -12.19 -19.03 19.70
N LEU A 430 -13.35 -19.58 20.10
CA LEU A 430 -14.37 -20.34 19.38
C LEU A 430 -13.93 -21.52 18.50
N GLU A 431 -14.27 -22.72 18.99
CA GLU A 431 -14.35 -23.96 18.24
C GLU A 431 -15.24 -23.80 16.99
N ASN A 432 -14.65 -23.96 15.81
CA ASN A 432 -15.09 -24.89 14.77
C ASN A 432 -14.12 -24.81 13.58
N GLY A 433 -13.35 -25.89 13.38
CA GLY A 433 -12.48 -26.11 12.22
C GLY A 433 -11.08 -25.49 12.35
N GLU A 434 -10.05 -26.29 12.11
CA GLU A 434 -8.69 -25.79 11.85
C GLU A 434 -8.73 -24.90 10.58
N GLU A 435 -8.97 -23.61 10.77
CA GLU A 435 -8.86 -22.63 9.68
C GLU A 435 -7.38 -22.38 9.35
N ASP A 436 -7.08 -22.61 8.07
CA ASP A 436 -5.80 -22.46 7.38
C ASP A 436 -4.99 -21.23 7.85
N THR A 437 -3.69 -21.41 8.09
CA THR A 437 -2.82 -20.33 8.60
C THR A 437 -2.70 -19.16 7.60
N GLU A 438 -2.91 -19.42 6.30
CA GLU A 438 -2.99 -18.40 5.25
C GLU A 438 -4.33 -17.63 5.23
N VAL A 439 -5.42 -18.23 5.71
CA VAL A 439 -6.72 -17.54 5.89
C VAL A 439 -6.60 -16.48 6.99
N LYS A 440 -5.77 -16.71 8.03
CA LYS A 440 -5.40 -15.69 9.02
C LYS A 440 -4.55 -14.54 8.45
N GLU A 441 -3.66 -14.79 7.47
CA GLU A 441 -2.93 -13.69 6.79
C GLU A 441 -3.88 -12.80 5.96
N PHE A 442 -4.99 -13.35 5.48
CA PHE A 442 -5.99 -12.58 4.72
C PHE A 442 -7.04 -11.88 5.60
N LEU A 443 -7.34 -12.42 6.79
CA LEU A 443 -8.33 -11.89 7.73
C LEU A 443 -7.68 -11.02 8.83
N GLY A 444 -7.53 -9.72 8.56
CA GLY A 444 -7.39 -8.68 9.59
C GLY A 444 -6.19 -8.75 10.54
N GLY A 445 -5.05 -9.35 10.14
CA GLY A 445 -3.81 -9.39 10.92
C GLY A 445 -2.69 -8.53 10.35
N PRO A 446 -1.63 -8.25 11.16
CA PRO A 446 -0.36 -7.72 10.66
C PRO A 446 0.23 -8.57 9.54
N ILE A 447 0.85 -7.93 8.55
CA ILE A 447 1.53 -8.64 7.47
C ILE A 447 2.89 -9.11 7.98
N LYS A 448 3.14 -10.41 7.89
CA LYS A 448 4.44 -11.00 8.18
C LYS A 448 5.40 -10.75 7.02
N ILE A 449 6.51 -10.08 7.30
CA ILE A 449 7.57 -9.78 6.35
C ILE A 449 8.84 -10.50 6.82
N LYS A 450 9.27 -11.50 6.05
CA LYS A 450 10.54 -12.18 6.31
C LYS A 450 11.70 -11.21 6.07
N ILE A 451 12.48 -10.91 7.10
CA ILE A 451 13.67 -10.06 7.04
C ILE A 451 14.90 -10.91 6.75
N SER A 452 15.07 -12.00 7.50
CA SER A 452 16.15 -12.96 7.34
C SER A 452 15.63 -14.39 7.53
N ALA A 453 16.52 -15.39 7.55
CA ALA A 453 16.12 -16.77 7.81
C ALA A 453 15.41 -16.95 9.16
N GLU A 454 15.82 -16.19 10.18
CA GLU A 454 15.36 -16.33 11.57
C GLU A 454 14.50 -15.14 12.04
N ASP A 455 14.52 -14.01 11.32
CA ASP A 455 13.84 -12.78 11.72
C ASP A 455 12.66 -12.44 10.80
N ASN A 456 11.54 -12.11 11.43
CA ASN A 456 10.32 -11.66 10.77
C ASN A 456 9.86 -10.34 11.40
N PHE A 457 9.35 -9.45 10.56
CA PHE A 457 8.73 -8.21 10.99
C PHE A 457 7.23 -8.26 10.73
N PHE A 458 6.42 -7.78 11.67
CA PHE A 458 4.96 -7.71 11.52
C PHE A 458 4.52 -6.27 11.25
N SER A 459 4.15 -6.01 10.02
CA SER A 459 3.80 -4.67 9.53
C SER A 459 2.31 -4.40 9.72
N SER A 460 1.97 -3.35 10.47
CA SER A 460 0.58 -2.92 10.69
C SER A 460 0.25 -1.58 10.05
N PHE A 461 -0.80 -1.50 9.24
CA PHE A 461 -1.16 -0.27 8.54
C PHE A 461 -2.61 -0.29 8.07
N LEU A 462 -3.17 0.89 7.80
CA LEU A 462 -4.46 1.01 7.14
C LEU A 462 -4.28 0.89 5.61
N LYS A 463 -4.83 -0.16 5.01
CA LYS A 463 -4.79 -0.37 3.56
C LYS A 463 -5.77 0.57 2.87
N LEU A 464 -5.24 1.65 2.30
CA LEU A 464 -6.00 2.65 1.54
C LEU A 464 -5.99 2.31 0.03
N PRO A 465 -7.12 2.44 -0.69
CA PRO A 465 -7.16 2.11 -2.12
C PRO A 465 -6.25 3.00 -2.95
N GLY A 466 -5.44 2.38 -3.81
CA GLY A 466 -4.56 3.10 -4.73
C GLY A 466 -3.39 3.80 -4.04
N CYS A 467 -2.99 3.32 -2.87
CA CYS A 467 -1.85 3.83 -2.12
C CYS A 467 -1.05 2.67 -1.53
N VAL A 468 0.24 2.62 -1.85
CA VAL A 468 1.15 1.58 -1.34
C VAL A 468 1.85 2.10 -0.08
N PRO A 469 1.65 1.46 1.09
CA PRO A 469 2.39 1.80 2.30
C PRO A 469 3.78 1.14 2.28
N ILE A 470 4.82 1.91 2.62
CA ILE A 470 6.20 1.46 2.70
C ILE A 470 6.83 1.93 4.02
N ASP A 471 7.15 0.96 4.88
CA ASP A 471 7.97 1.22 6.06
C ASP A 471 9.46 1.11 5.68
N VAL A 472 10.14 2.24 5.67
CA VAL A 472 11.54 2.35 5.27
C VAL A 472 12.46 1.58 6.21
N ARG A 473 12.11 1.44 7.50
CA ARG A 473 12.91 0.66 8.45
C ARG A 473 12.97 -0.80 8.02
N VAL A 474 11.86 -1.35 7.53
CA VAL A 474 11.76 -2.73 7.04
C VAL A 474 12.60 -2.91 5.78
N CYS A 475 12.52 -1.97 4.84
CA CYS A 475 13.33 -1.97 3.63
C CYS A 475 14.84 -1.95 3.95
N LEU A 476 15.27 -1.09 4.88
CA LEU A 476 16.66 -0.97 5.29
C LEU A 476 17.16 -2.21 6.02
N LYS A 477 16.34 -2.80 6.90
CA LYS A 477 16.65 -4.08 7.55
C LYS A 477 16.86 -5.22 6.56
N LYS A 478 16.12 -5.24 5.44
CA LYS A 478 16.33 -6.20 4.36
C LYS A 478 17.56 -5.92 3.52
N ARG A 479 17.88 -4.64 3.32
CA ARG A 479 18.98 -4.20 2.46
C ARG A 479 20.35 -4.43 3.09
N TYR A 480 20.49 -4.20 4.40
CA TYR A 480 21.78 -4.27 5.08
C TYR A 480 22.04 -5.64 5.72
N PRO A 481 23.31 -6.10 5.80
CA PRO A 481 23.65 -7.37 6.40
C PRO A 481 23.22 -7.50 7.87
N ARG A 482 22.80 -8.70 8.25
CA ARG A 482 22.28 -9.02 9.58
C ARG A 482 23.24 -8.65 10.71
N SER A 483 24.53 -8.94 10.56
CA SER A 483 25.58 -8.64 11.56
C SER A 483 25.66 -7.15 11.93
N GLU A 484 25.19 -6.27 11.04
CA GLU A 484 25.17 -4.83 11.25
C GLU A 484 23.84 -4.37 11.86
N VAL A 485 22.70 -4.89 11.39
CA VAL A 485 21.36 -4.47 11.83
C VAL A 485 20.87 -5.13 13.11
N GLU A 486 21.47 -6.24 13.54
CA GLU A 486 21.14 -6.86 14.84
C GLU A 486 21.56 -5.99 16.03
N LYS A 487 22.59 -5.16 15.84
CA LYS A 487 23.10 -4.30 16.91
C LYS A 487 22.30 -3.01 17.03
N GLU A 488 21.81 -2.48 15.92
CA GLU A 488 21.13 -1.19 15.83
C GLU A 488 20.11 -1.18 14.68
N GLY A 489 18.99 -0.46 14.88
CA GLY A 489 17.95 -0.31 13.86
C GLY A 489 17.20 1.01 14.01
N SER A 490 17.90 2.03 14.50
CA SER A 490 17.42 3.40 14.64
C SER A 490 17.57 4.14 13.31
N LEU A 491 16.81 5.23 13.14
CA LEU A 491 16.97 6.09 11.96
C LEU A 491 18.40 6.64 11.88
N LYS A 492 18.96 7.11 13.00
CA LYS A 492 20.34 7.61 13.09
C LYS A 492 21.37 6.60 12.57
N PHE A 493 21.26 5.33 12.95
CA PHE A 493 22.13 4.27 12.48
C PHE A 493 22.07 4.13 10.95
N PHE A 494 20.86 4.07 10.40
CA PHE A 494 20.70 3.91 8.95
C PHE A 494 21.09 5.15 8.16
N LEU A 495 20.90 6.36 8.68
CA LEU A 495 21.40 7.60 8.06
C LEU A 495 22.93 7.53 7.90
N GLN A 496 23.63 7.15 8.96
CA GLN A 496 25.08 6.97 8.91
C GLN A 496 25.49 5.87 7.90
N LYS A 497 24.77 4.75 7.86
CA LYS A 497 25.00 3.67 6.88
C LYS A 497 24.76 4.09 5.44
N CYS A 498 23.86 5.03 5.21
CA CYS A 498 23.59 5.63 3.90
C CYS A 498 24.57 6.78 3.56
N GLY A 499 25.49 7.15 4.47
CA GLY A 499 26.38 8.30 4.27
C GLY A 499 25.65 9.65 4.33
N LEU A 500 24.48 9.70 4.98
CA LEU A 500 23.70 10.91 5.19
C LEU A 500 24.01 11.53 6.56
N ASP A 501 23.80 12.84 6.67
CA ASP A 501 24.01 13.56 7.92
C ASP A 501 23.13 13.00 9.04
N ALA A 502 23.71 12.97 10.24
CA ALA A 502 22.95 12.56 11.42
C ALA A 502 21.90 13.61 11.76
N LYS A 503 20.69 13.15 12.10
CA LYS A 503 19.65 14.00 12.68
C LYS A 503 20.03 14.38 14.12
N VAL A 504 19.82 15.65 14.49
CA VAL A 504 19.82 16.07 15.90
C VAL A 504 18.57 15.49 16.54
N ASP A 505 18.76 14.60 17.52
CA ASP A 505 17.66 13.91 18.18
C ASP A 505 17.20 14.70 19.41
N MET A 506 15.88 14.95 19.53
CA MET A 506 15.31 15.57 20.72
C MET A 506 15.00 14.47 21.73
N PRO A 507 15.62 14.46 22.92
CA PRO A 507 15.28 13.49 23.95
C PRO A 507 13.78 13.55 24.30
N TYR A 508 13.11 12.40 24.29
CA TYR A 508 11.66 12.32 24.54
C TYR A 508 11.25 12.91 25.91
N ASN A 509 12.14 12.87 26.90
CA ASN A 509 11.93 13.50 28.21
C ASN A 509 11.90 15.04 28.16
N LYS A 510 12.43 15.66 27.10
CA LYS A 510 12.38 17.12 26.87
C LYS A 510 11.15 17.56 26.09
N ILE A 511 10.48 16.67 25.35
CA ILE A 511 9.24 16.99 24.63
C ILE A 511 8.19 17.55 25.61
N CYS A 512 8.04 16.90 26.77
CA CYS A 512 7.12 17.33 27.83
C CYS A 512 7.46 18.70 28.45
N THR A 513 8.72 19.15 28.33
CA THR A 513 9.15 20.48 28.83
C THR A 513 8.96 21.59 27.80
N VAL A 514 8.99 21.25 26.50
CA VAL A 514 8.81 22.20 25.39
C VAL A 514 7.32 22.43 25.06
N LEU A 515 6.44 21.54 25.52
CA LEU A 515 4.97 21.64 25.39
C LEU A 515 4.31 21.82 26.77
N PRO A 516 4.31 23.04 27.35
CA PRO A 516 3.91 23.25 28.75
C PRO A 516 2.40 23.12 29.00
N GLY A 517 1.59 23.01 27.94
CA GLY A 517 0.13 23.15 27.99
C GLY A 517 -0.63 22.08 28.79
N ALA A 518 0.00 20.94 29.11
CA ALA A 518 -0.68 19.83 29.81
C ALA A 518 -0.39 19.74 31.33
N PHE A 519 0.64 20.41 31.85
CA PHE A 519 0.97 20.36 33.29
C PHE A 519 0.16 21.37 34.14
N GLY A 520 -0.63 22.24 33.50
CA GLY A 520 -1.40 23.29 34.15
C GLY A 520 -2.88 22.97 34.37
N LYS A 521 -3.21 22.03 35.28
CA LYS A 521 -4.53 21.98 35.95
C LYS A 521 -4.60 21.14 37.25
N ALA A 522 -3.47 20.74 37.82
CA ALA A 522 -3.43 19.96 39.07
C ALA A 522 -2.83 20.73 40.27
N LYS A 523 -2.54 22.03 40.15
CA LYS A 523 -2.02 22.85 41.26
C LYS A 523 -2.72 24.19 41.38
N SER A 524 -4.02 24.17 41.67
CA SER A 524 -4.69 25.29 42.34
C SER A 524 -5.80 24.73 43.24
N ASN A 525 -5.37 24.20 44.39
CA ASN A 525 -6.19 24.10 45.60
C ASN A 525 -5.23 23.78 46.75
N LYS A 526 -4.68 24.86 47.33
CA LYS A 526 -4.30 24.93 48.73
C LYS A 526 -4.69 26.30 49.24
#